data_AF-A0A662IK80-F1
#
_entry.id   AF-A0A662IK80-F1
#
_cell.length_a   1.000
_cell.length_b   1.000
_cell.length_c   1.000
_cell.angle_alpha   90.00
_cell.angle_beta   90.00
_cell.angle_gamma   90.00
#
_symmetry.space_group_name_H-M   'P 1'
#
loop_
_entity.id
_entity.type
_entity.pdbx_description
1 polymer ?
#
loop_
_entity_poly.entity_id
_entity_poly.type
_entity_poly.pdbx_seq_one_letter_code
_entity_poly.pdbx_strand_id
1 'polypeptide(L)'
;MIITPQEELEKVFNVRARHVTCLGHLLMAAPHPVVICIGSIVAGIGWILSRARLRLVVGALLIIYGFLLSIMIVWLSSMGFGEVAKWFFNYNILGSEVAVFSSITFVVGVTAYGMLIVSFFELGKKYDITLFRCAATALAFTIIMLFFTATILVVAIGSRGIFSVSNIETLLTTFELSVISLIAINFIGNLLAGLGFLSKRS
;
A
#
# COMPACT_ATOMS: atom_id res chain seq x y z
N MET A 1 -33.34 15.12 17.16
CA MET A 1 -32.06 15.63 16.61
C MET A 1 -31.42 14.50 15.82
N ILE A 2 -31.33 14.62 14.50
CA ILE A 2 -30.71 13.57 13.66
C ILE A 2 -29.22 13.87 13.63
N ILE A 3 -28.41 13.04 14.28
CA ILE A 3 -26.95 13.15 14.26
C ILE A 3 -26.49 12.78 12.85
N THR A 4 -25.67 13.62 12.22
CA THR A 4 -25.21 13.32 10.85
C THR A 4 -24.10 12.26 10.87
N PRO A 5 -23.93 11.45 9.81
CA PRO A 5 -22.83 10.49 9.72
C PRO A 5 -21.44 11.10 9.96
N GLN A 6 -21.29 12.40 9.68
CA GLN A 6 -20.07 13.13 9.88
C GLN A 6 -19.80 13.48 11.34
N GLU A 7 -20.82 13.91 12.09
CA GLU A 7 -20.69 14.13 13.53
C GLU A 7 -20.32 12.83 14.24
N GLU A 8 -20.80 11.68 13.76
CA GLU A 8 -20.38 10.39 14.30
C GLU A 8 -18.97 9.98 13.86
N LEU A 9 -18.57 10.28 12.62
CA LEU A 9 -17.20 10.09 12.18
C LEU A 9 -16.24 10.98 12.99
N GLU A 10 -16.64 12.19 13.38
CA GLU A 10 -15.89 13.09 14.25
C GLU A 10 -15.81 12.60 15.71
N LYS A 11 -16.83 11.86 16.18
CA LYS A 11 -16.74 11.16 17.46
C LYS A 11 -15.69 10.04 17.43
N VAL A 12 -15.53 9.38 16.28
CA VAL A 12 -14.47 8.38 16.08
C VAL A 12 -13.13 9.04 15.84
N PHE A 13 -13.06 10.11 15.07
CA PHE A 13 -11.84 10.84 14.76
C PHE A 13 -11.99 12.28 15.24
N ASN A 14 -11.19 12.69 16.24
CA ASN A 14 -11.05 14.13 16.46
C ASN A 14 -10.59 14.81 15.15
N VAL A 15 -11.06 16.03 14.91
CA VAL A 15 -10.77 16.87 13.73
C VAL A 15 -9.30 16.79 13.31
N ARG A 16 -8.36 16.89 14.27
CA ARG A 16 -6.91 16.77 13.96
C ARG A 16 -6.53 15.39 13.43
N ALA A 17 -6.97 14.32 14.08
CA ALA A 17 -6.69 12.94 13.66
C ALA A 17 -7.27 12.67 12.27
N ARG A 18 -8.49 13.15 11.98
CA ARG A 18 -9.12 13.01 10.66
C ARG A 18 -8.29 13.67 9.56
N HIS A 19 -7.82 14.90 9.77
CA HIS A 19 -6.98 15.60 8.80
C HIS A 19 -5.65 14.91 8.57
N VAL A 20 -5.01 14.39 9.63
CA VAL A 20 -3.76 13.63 9.53
C VAL A 20 -3.98 12.33 8.75
N THR A 21 -5.03 11.56 9.06
CA THR A 21 -5.37 10.33 8.31
C THR A 21 -5.67 10.63 6.84
N CYS A 22 -6.44 11.68 6.56
CA CYS A 22 -6.75 12.13 5.21
C CYS A 22 -5.48 12.48 4.43
N LEU A 23 -4.62 13.34 4.99
CA LEU A 23 -3.36 13.75 4.38
C LEU A 23 -2.47 12.52 4.10
N GLY A 24 -2.37 11.61 5.05
CA GLY A 24 -1.61 10.37 4.88
C GLY A 24 -2.06 9.56 3.68
N HIS A 25 -3.37 9.32 3.55
CA HIS A 25 -3.91 8.60 2.39
C HIS A 25 -3.71 9.37 1.07
N LEU A 26 -3.86 10.69 1.05
CA LEU A 26 -3.58 11.48 -0.16
C LEU A 26 -2.11 11.41 -0.57
N LEU A 27 -1.18 11.38 0.39
CA LEU A 27 0.25 11.17 0.12
C LEU A 27 0.53 9.75 -0.38
N MET A 28 -0.13 8.73 0.18
CA MET A 28 -0.02 7.34 -0.28
C MET A 28 -0.54 7.12 -1.70
N ALA A 29 -1.37 8.02 -2.22
CA ALA A 29 -1.79 8.00 -3.60
C ALA A 29 -0.69 8.47 -4.57
N ALA A 30 0.34 9.20 -4.11
CA ALA A 30 1.38 9.68 -5.01
C ALA A 30 2.15 8.53 -5.68
N PRO A 31 2.56 8.66 -6.96
CA PRO A 31 3.33 7.63 -7.66
C PRO A 31 4.80 7.54 -7.19
N HIS A 32 5.25 8.48 -6.35
CA HIS A 32 6.64 8.55 -5.90
C HIS A 32 6.88 7.69 -4.64
N PRO A 33 7.78 6.68 -4.66
CA PRO A 33 7.96 5.73 -3.56
C PRO A 33 8.21 6.35 -2.19
N VAL A 34 9.04 7.41 -2.13
CA VAL A 34 9.32 8.14 -0.87
C VAL A 34 8.06 8.80 -0.30
N VAL A 35 7.21 9.37 -1.17
CA VAL A 35 5.99 10.04 -0.75
C VAL A 35 4.99 9.03 -0.21
N ILE A 36 4.93 7.83 -0.81
CA ILE A 36 4.12 6.72 -0.30
C ILE A 36 4.56 6.33 1.12
N CYS A 37 5.87 6.26 1.37
CA CYS A 37 6.39 5.93 2.70
C CYS A 37 5.96 6.95 3.75
N ILE A 38 6.15 8.23 3.46
CA ILE A 38 5.73 9.34 4.33
C ILE A 38 4.22 9.27 4.54
N GLY A 39 3.45 9.08 3.47
CA GLY A 39 2.01 8.95 3.53
C GLY A 39 1.57 7.81 4.45
N SER A 40 2.23 6.66 4.39
CA SER A 40 1.92 5.51 5.24
C SER A 40 2.16 5.81 6.72
N ILE A 41 3.29 6.45 7.04
CA ILE A 41 3.60 6.88 8.41
C ILE A 41 2.56 7.90 8.91
N VAL A 42 2.25 8.91 8.10
CA VAL A 42 1.29 9.97 8.43
C VAL A 42 -0.12 9.39 8.62
N ALA A 43 -0.56 8.51 7.71
CA ALA A 43 -1.84 7.82 7.84
C ALA A 43 -1.89 7.00 9.13
N GLY A 44 -0.81 6.27 9.43
CA GLY A 44 -0.70 5.45 10.63
C GLY A 44 -0.77 6.26 11.93
N ILE A 45 -0.10 7.42 11.99
CA ILE A 45 -0.22 8.37 13.11
C ILE A 45 -1.68 8.83 13.26
N GLY A 46 -2.33 9.21 12.15
CA GLY A 46 -3.73 9.63 12.16
C GLY A 46 -4.66 8.53 12.71
N TRP A 47 -4.42 7.28 12.30
CA TRP A 47 -5.14 6.13 12.83
C TRP A 47 -4.91 5.93 14.33
N ILE A 48 -3.68 5.96 14.83
CA ILE A 48 -3.38 5.84 16.27
C ILE A 48 -4.09 6.92 17.10
N LEU A 49 -4.14 8.14 16.58
CA LEU A 49 -4.80 9.28 17.24
C LEU A 49 -6.33 9.21 17.18
N SER A 50 -6.92 8.32 16.37
CA SER A 50 -8.36 8.10 16.31
C SER A 50 -8.88 7.38 17.56
N ARG A 51 -10.20 7.19 17.64
CA ARG A 51 -10.91 6.34 18.61
C ARG A 51 -11.53 5.12 17.92
N ALA A 52 -11.06 4.77 16.74
CA ALA A 52 -11.53 3.59 16.02
C ALA A 52 -11.15 2.30 16.74
N ARG A 53 -11.94 1.24 16.54
CA ARG A 53 -11.77 -0.05 17.23
C ARG A 53 -10.42 -0.71 16.96
N LEU A 54 -9.87 -0.53 15.75
CA LEU A 54 -8.60 -1.14 15.31
C LEU A 54 -7.46 -0.12 15.18
N ARG A 55 -7.62 1.06 15.78
CA ARG A 55 -6.72 2.22 15.62
C ARG A 55 -5.23 1.90 15.81
N LEU A 56 -4.90 1.13 16.85
CA LEU A 56 -3.51 0.84 17.22
C LEU A 56 -2.89 -0.14 16.24
N VAL A 57 -3.62 -1.19 15.88
CA VAL A 57 -3.12 -2.24 14.98
C VAL A 57 -2.94 -1.68 13.57
N VAL A 58 -3.97 -1.01 13.03
CA VAL A 58 -3.91 -0.38 11.70
C VAL A 58 -2.79 0.66 11.67
N GLY A 59 -2.75 1.55 12.65
CA GLY A 59 -1.79 2.63 12.64
C GLY A 59 -0.34 2.16 12.84
N ALA A 60 -0.09 1.20 13.73
CA ALA A 60 1.23 0.63 13.91
C ALA A 60 1.71 -0.11 12.66
N LEU A 61 0.86 -0.93 12.03
CA LEU A 61 1.22 -1.65 10.82
C LEU A 61 1.56 -0.71 9.66
N LEU A 62 0.84 0.40 9.51
CA LEU A 62 1.16 1.42 8.50
C LEU A 62 2.49 2.11 8.77
N ILE A 63 2.77 2.46 10.03
CA ILE A 63 4.06 3.06 10.38
C ILE A 63 5.21 2.09 10.12
N ILE A 64 5.09 0.84 10.56
CA ILE A 64 6.10 -0.21 10.33
C ILE A 64 6.29 -0.42 8.83
N TYR A 65 5.20 -0.53 8.07
CA TYR A 65 5.25 -0.65 6.61
C TYR A 65 6.00 0.52 5.97
N GLY A 66 5.65 1.76 6.32
CA GLY A 66 6.33 2.95 5.81
C GLY A 66 7.82 2.99 6.12
N PHE A 67 8.24 2.57 7.33
CA PHE A 67 9.65 2.46 7.68
C PHE A 67 10.38 1.38 6.89
N LEU A 68 9.82 0.17 6.80
CA LEU A 68 10.41 -0.92 6.03
C LEU A 68 10.59 -0.53 4.55
N LEU A 69 9.59 0.11 3.97
CA LEU A 69 9.62 0.57 2.59
C LEU A 69 10.63 1.70 2.38
N SER A 70 10.78 2.60 3.36
CA SER A 70 11.81 3.64 3.34
C SER A 70 13.23 3.05 3.36
N ILE A 71 13.48 2.10 4.25
CA ILE A 71 14.76 1.39 4.34
C ILE A 71 15.06 0.69 3.01
N MET A 72 14.05 0.03 2.41
CA MET A 72 14.17 -0.62 1.12
C MET A 72 14.56 0.37 0.01
N ILE A 73 13.90 1.53 -0.05
CA ILE A 73 14.21 2.56 -1.06
C ILE A 73 15.63 3.11 -0.88
N VAL A 74 16.04 3.43 0.36
CA VAL A 74 17.39 3.95 0.65
C VAL A 74 18.43 2.92 0.27
N TRP A 75 18.20 1.65 0.62
CA TRP A 75 19.11 0.57 0.31
C TRP A 75 19.25 0.34 -1.20
N LEU A 76 18.13 0.29 -1.93
CA LEU A 76 18.13 0.19 -3.40
C LEU A 76 18.82 1.39 -4.05
N SER A 77 18.61 2.61 -3.52
CA SER A 77 19.25 3.82 -4.03
C SER A 77 20.77 3.82 -3.78
N SER A 78 21.21 3.27 -2.65
CA SER A 78 22.64 3.18 -2.28
C SER A 78 23.42 2.20 -3.15
N MET A 79 22.76 1.22 -3.77
CA MET A 79 23.38 0.30 -4.74
C MET A 79 23.62 0.92 -6.12
N GLY A 80 23.04 2.10 -6.40
CA GLY A 80 23.13 2.77 -7.70
C GLY A 80 22.22 2.15 -8.76
N PHE A 81 21.46 2.98 -9.48
CA PHE A 81 20.46 2.54 -10.47
C PHE A 81 21.02 1.62 -11.57
N GLY A 82 22.30 1.76 -11.93
CA GLY A 82 22.97 0.90 -12.92
C GLY A 82 23.19 -0.54 -12.43
N GLU A 83 23.31 -0.76 -11.11
CA GLU A 83 23.36 -2.10 -10.54
C GLU A 83 21.96 -2.68 -10.29
N VAL A 84 20.93 -1.84 -10.12
CA VAL A 84 19.52 -2.30 -10.04
C VAL A 84 19.06 -2.93 -11.37
N ALA A 85 19.51 -2.39 -12.51
CA ALA A 85 19.30 -3.03 -13.81
C ALA A 85 20.11 -4.33 -13.95
N LYS A 86 21.38 -4.34 -13.50
CA LYS A 86 22.15 -5.58 -13.38
C LYS A 86 21.52 -6.56 -12.39
N TRP A 87 20.69 -6.13 -11.45
CA TRP A 87 19.97 -6.98 -10.49
C TRP A 87 18.92 -7.86 -11.18
N PHE A 88 18.26 -7.32 -12.20
CA PHE A 88 17.34 -8.06 -13.07
C PHE A 88 18.05 -9.05 -14.00
N PHE A 89 19.33 -8.84 -14.31
CA PHE A 89 20.09 -9.66 -15.27
C PHE A 89 21.14 -10.59 -14.61
N ASN A 90 21.72 -10.20 -13.48
CA ASN A 90 22.65 -10.95 -12.64
C ASN A 90 21.93 -11.44 -11.38
N TYR A 91 21.09 -12.44 -11.60
CA TYR A 91 20.30 -13.16 -10.60
C TYR A 91 21.10 -13.82 -9.45
N ASN A 92 22.44 -13.74 -9.42
CA ASN A 92 23.25 -14.35 -8.35
C ASN A 92 23.32 -13.52 -7.05
N ILE A 93 22.74 -12.32 -7.02
CA ILE A 93 22.84 -11.37 -5.90
C ILE A 93 21.47 -11.15 -5.22
N LEU A 94 20.60 -12.15 -5.20
CA LEU A 94 19.65 -12.27 -4.09
C LEU A 94 20.44 -12.88 -2.92
N GLY A 95 21.28 -12.06 -2.27
CA GLY A 95 21.75 -12.40 -0.93
C GLY A 95 20.55 -12.71 -0.06
N SER A 96 20.67 -13.72 0.83
CA SER A 96 19.56 -14.16 1.69
C SER A 96 18.87 -13.00 2.40
N GLU A 97 19.64 -11.95 2.75
CA GLU A 97 19.17 -10.75 3.44
C GLU A 97 18.17 -9.91 2.63
N VAL A 98 18.41 -9.68 1.33
CA VAL A 98 17.49 -8.87 0.51
C VAL A 98 16.18 -9.61 0.28
N ALA A 99 16.27 -10.92 0.03
CA ALA A 99 15.10 -11.78 -0.10
C ALA A 99 14.27 -11.78 1.20
N VAL A 100 14.92 -12.00 2.35
CA VAL A 100 14.27 -11.98 3.67
C VAL A 100 13.64 -10.62 3.96
N PHE A 101 14.35 -9.51 3.74
CA PHE A 101 13.82 -8.17 4.00
C PHE A 101 12.64 -7.82 3.08
N SER A 102 12.72 -8.21 1.81
CA SER A 102 11.63 -8.02 0.84
C SER A 102 10.40 -8.85 1.22
N SER A 103 10.59 -10.09 1.66
CA SER A 103 9.49 -10.94 2.18
C SER A 103 8.86 -10.37 3.44
N ILE A 104 9.65 -9.84 4.38
CA ILE A 104 9.11 -9.18 5.59
C ILE A 104 8.30 -7.96 5.19
N THR A 105 8.84 -7.09 4.33
CA THR A 105 8.15 -5.88 3.85
C THR A 105 6.86 -6.24 3.13
N PHE A 106 6.87 -7.31 2.33
CA PHE A 106 5.68 -7.85 1.66
C PHE A 106 4.61 -8.30 2.66
N VAL A 107 4.97 -9.15 3.63
CA VAL A 107 4.04 -9.69 4.63
C VAL A 107 3.44 -8.56 5.47
N VAL A 108 4.26 -7.61 5.92
CA VAL A 108 3.80 -6.44 6.67
C VAL A 108 2.88 -5.58 5.81
N GLY A 109 3.22 -5.35 4.54
CA GLY A 109 2.40 -4.61 3.59
C GLY A 109 1.01 -5.23 3.39
N VAL A 110 0.95 -6.53 3.08
CA VAL A 110 -0.32 -7.26 2.94
C VAL A 110 -1.15 -7.17 4.22
N THR A 111 -0.51 -7.29 5.39
CA THR A 111 -1.21 -7.22 6.67
C THR A 111 -1.73 -5.81 6.94
N ALA A 112 -0.93 -4.77 6.68
CA ALA A 112 -1.33 -3.37 6.84
C ALA A 112 -2.53 -3.02 5.95
N TYR A 113 -2.47 -3.38 4.66
CA TYR A 113 -3.59 -3.18 3.73
C TYR A 113 -4.81 -4.02 4.11
N GLY A 114 -4.64 -5.27 4.55
CA GLY A 114 -5.72 -6.13 5.02
C GLY A 114 -6.49 -5.49 6.20
N MET A 115 -5.77 -4.98 7.19
CA MET A 115 -6.37 -4.30 8.34
C MET A 115 -7.03 -2.96 7.97
N LEU A 116 -6.46 -2.23 7.01
CA LEU A 116 -7.07 -1.03 6.43
C LEU A 116 -8.40 -1.34 5.74
N ILE A 117 -8.45 -2.39 4.91
CA ILE A 117 -9.65 -2.83 4.19
C ILE A 117 -10.78 -3.11 5.19
N VAL A 118 -10.50 -3.91 6.24
CA VAL A 118 -11.49 -4.22 7.29
C VAL A 118 -11.99 -2.94 7.94
N SER A 119 -11.08 -2.03 8.29
CA SER A 119 -11.43 -0.78 8.96
C SER A 119 -12.29 0.12 8.06
N PHE A 120 -11.98 0.20 6.76
CA PHE A 120 -12.79 0.97 5.82
C PHE A 120 -14.16 0.35 5.54
N PHE A 121 -14.26 -0.97 5.47
CA PHE A 121 -15.57 -1.63 5.37
C PHE A 121 -16.43 -1.37 6.62
N GLU A 122 -15.85 -1.47 7.81
CA GLU A 122 -16.55 -1.17 9.07
C GLU A 122 -17.02 0.28 9.11
N LEU A 123 -16.14 1.25 8.80
CA LEU A 123 -16.50 2.67 8.74
C LEU A 123 -17.57 2.94 7.68
N GLY A 124 -17.40 2.38 6.48
CA GLY A 124 -18.32 2.56 5.36
C GLY A 124 -19.70 1.97 5.62
N LYS A 125 -19.79 0.83 6.32
CA LYS A 125 -21.07 0.23 6.73
C LYS A 125 -21.72 0.98 7.88
N LYS A 126 -20.95 1.38 8.89
CA LYS A 126 -21.47 2.05 10.09
C LYS A 126 -21.99 3.45 9.79
N TYR A 127 -21.33 4.18 8.89
CA TYR A 127 -21.65 5.58 8.57
C TYR A 127 -22.28 5.78 7.20
N ASP A 128 -22.59 4.70 6.49
CA ASP A 128 -23.11 4.69 5.12
C ASP A 128 -22.29 5.56 4.13
N ILE A 129 -20.96 5.52 4.27
CA ILE A 129 -20.03 6.25 3.40
C ILE A 129 -19.56 5.32 2.29
N THR A 130 -20.11 5.50 1.10
CA THR A 130 -19.79 4.69 -0.10
C THR A 130 -18.31 4.75 -0.48
N LEU A 131 -17.67 5.91 -0.33
CA LEU A 131 -16.25 6.08 -0.67
C LEU A 131 -15.33 5.14 0.13
N PHE A 132 -15.60 4.89 1.41
CA PHE A 132 -14.80 3.93 2.19
C PHE A 132 -15.00 2.49 1.72
N ARG A 133 -16.21 2.12 1.31
CA ARG A 133 -16.48 0.79 0.71
C ARG A 133 -15.72 0.62 -0.60
N CYS A 134 -15.74 1.63 -1.47
CA CYS A 134 -14.99 1.62 -2.73
C CYS A 134 -13.48 1.59 -2.50
N ALA A 135 -12.97 2.35 -1.54
CA ALA A 135 -11.55 2.33 -1.15
C ALA A 135 -11.13 0.94 -0.69
N ALA A 136 -11.94 0.30 0.18
CA ALA A 136 -11.67 -1.04 0.67
C ALA A 136 -11.61 -2.08 -0.47
N THR A 137 -12.54 -2.00 -1.43
CA THR A 137 -12.54 -2.88 -2.61
C THR A 137 -11.31 -2.66 -3.49
N ALA A 138 -10.93 -1.42 -3.78
CA ALA A 138 -9.72 -1.11 -4.54
C ALA A 138 -8.45 -1.62 -3.82
N LEU A 139 -8.34 -1.41 -2.51
CA LEU A 139 -7.20 -1.93 -1.74
C LEU A 139 -7.16 -3.47 -1.71
N ALA A 140 -8.31 -4.15 -1.74
CA ALA A 140 -8.34 -5.60 -1.89
C ALA A 140 -7.76 -6.05 -3.24
N PHE A 141 -8.11 -5.37 -4.33
CA PHE A 141 -7.48 -5.62 -5.63
C PHE A 141 -5.97 -5.30 -5.63
N THR A 142 -5.53 -4.30 -4.85
CA THR A 142 -4.10 -4.00 -4.67
C THR A 142 -3.36 -5.19 -4.09
N ILE A 143 -3.91 -5.84 -3.06
CA ILE A 143 -3.32 -7.05 -2.47
C ILE A 143 -3.25 -8.18 -3.52
N ILE A 144 -4.33 -8.40 -4.29
CA ILE A 144 -4.34 -9.43 -5.34
C ILE A 144 -3.25 -9.17 -6.38
N MET A 145 -3.13 -7.92 -6.85
CA MET A 145 -2.09 -7.54 -7.81
C MET A 145 -0.69 -7.67 -7.22
N LEU A 146 -0.51 -7.41 -5.93
CA LEU A 146 0.76 -7.58 -5.24
C LEU A 146 1.18 -9.06 -5.20
N PHE A 147 0.28 -9.98 -4.88
CA PHE A 147 0.52 -11.43 -4.95
C PHE A 147 0.83 -11.89 -6.38
N PHE A 148 0.07 -11.40 -7.36
CA PHE A 148 0.28 -11.73 -8.77
C PHE A 148 1.67 -11.28 -9.26
N THR A 149 2.04 -10.03 -8.99
CA THR A 149 3.34 -9.45 -9.33
C THR A 149 4.49 -10.23 -8.66
N ALA A 150 4.35 -10.55 -7.37
CA ALA A 150 5.34 -11.35 -6.65
C ALA A 150 5.48 -12.77 -7.22
N THR A 151 4.36 -13.40 -7.63
CA THR A 151 4.37 -14.72 -8.25
C THR A 151 5.10 -14.69 -9.59
N ILE A 152 4.84 -13.69 -10.45
CA ILE A 152 5.55 -13.51 -11.72
C ILE A 152 7.06 -13.37 -11.46
N LEU A 153 7.44 -12.57 -10.47
CA LEU A 153 8.84 -12.38 -10.09
C LEU A 153 9.49 -13.69 -9.62
N VAL A 154 8.83 -14.46 -8.75
CA VAL A 154 9.34 -15.76 -8.27
C VAL A 154 9.49 -16.75 -9.42
N VAL A 155 8.48 -16.84 -10.30
CA VAL A 155 8.54 -17.69 -11.50
C VAL A 155 9.71 -17.29 -12.38
N ALA A 156 9.89 -16.00 -12.65
CA ALA A 156 11.01 -15.48 -13.44
C ALA A 156 12.36 -15.89 -12.85
N ILE A 157 12.51 -15.77 -11.52
CA ILE A 157 13.75 -16.14 -10.81
C ILE A 157 14.01 -17.65 -10.87
N GLY A 158 12.97 -18.48 -10.72
CA GLY A 158 13.10 -19.94 -10.59
C GLY A 158 13.34 -20.70 -11.89
N SER A 159 13.08 -20.10 -13.05
CA SER A 159 13.05 -20.79 -14.34
C SER A 159 14.31 -20.60 -15.20
N ARG A 160 15.48 -20.36 -14.57
CA ARG A 160 16.81 -20.10 -15.17
C ARG A 160 17.27 -21.04 -16.31
N GLY A 161 16.62 -22.18 -16.54
CA GLY A 161 16.98 -23.16 -17.58
C GLY A 161 15.95 -23.40 -18.70
N ILE A 162 14.80 -22.70 -18.74
CA ILE A 162 13.65 -23.09 -19.61
C ILE A 162 13.21 -21.95 -20.56
N PHE A 163 13.98 -20.88 -20.68
CA PHE A 163 13.52 -19.70 -21.42
C PHE A 163 14.01 -19.63 -22.87
N SER A 164 13.08 -19.67 -23.83
CA SER A 164 13.27 -19.03 -25.14
C SER A 164 13.19 -17.50 -24.97
N VAL A 165 13.83 -16.75 -25.87
CA VAL A 165 13.83 -15.27 -25.85
C VAL A 165 12.39 -14.70 -25.82
N SER A 166 11.45 -15.29 -26.57
CA SER A 166 10.06 -14.81 -26.59
C SER A 166 9.31 -15.04 -25.28
N ASN A 167 9.66 -16.07 -24.51
CA ASN A 167 9.07 -16.32 -23.20
C ASN A 167 9.54 -15.30 -22.16
N ILE A 168 10.79 -14.83 -22.26
CA ILE A 168 11.33 -13.77 -21.39
C ILE A 168 10.63 -12.44 -21.68
N GLU A 169 10.49 -12.07 -22.95
CA GLU A 169 9.81 -10.82 -23.35
C GLU A 169 8.36 -10.77 -22.88
N THR A 170 7.64 -11.90 -23.02
CA THR A 170 6.25 -12.01 -22.56
C THR A 170 6.16 -11.88 -21.03
N LEU A 171 7.07 -12.51 -20.30
CA LEU A 171 7.09 -12.47 -18.83
C LEU A 171 7.41 -11.07 -18.30
N LEU A 172 8.38 -10.38 -18.91
CA LEU A 172 8.73 -9.00 -18.57
C LEU A 172 7.57 -8.04 -18.86
N THR A 173 6.94 -8.16 -20.03
CA THR A 173 5.77 -7.35 -20.38
C THR A 173 4.62 -7.56 -19.39
N THR A 174 4.37 -8.81 -18.99
CA THR A 174 3.33 -9.15 -18.00
C THR A 174 3.68 -8.58 -16.63
N PHE A 175 4.95 -8.66 -16.22
CA PHE A 175 5.43 -8.06 -14.98
C PHE A 175 5.24 -6.54 -14.98
N GLU A 176 5.67 -5.84 -16.02
CA GLU A 176 5.52 -4.39 -16.14
C GLU A 176 4.05 -3.95 -16.07
N LEU A 177 3.17 -4.61 -16.81
CA LEU A 177 1.73 -4.33 -16.77
C LEU A 177 1.14 -4.59 -15.37
N SER A 178 1.61 -5.63 -14.67
CA SER A 178 1.16 -5.93 -13.30
C SER A 178 1.59 -4.86 -12.31
N VAL A 179 2.81 -4.33 -12.43
CA VAL A 179 3.33 -3.23 -11.60
C VAL A 179 2.56 -1.94 -11.87
N ILE A 180 2.29 -1.59 -13.13
CA ILE A 180 1.49 -0.41 -13.49
C ILE A 180 0.08 -0.52 -12.90
N SER A 181 -0.54 -1.69 -13.01
CA SER A 181 -1.86 -1.96 -12.45
C SER A 181 -1.86 -1.85 -10.92
N LEU A 182 -0.82 -2.37 -10.26
CA LEU A 182 -0.65 -2.25 -8.81
C LEU A 182 -0.58 -0.78 -8.38
N ILE A 183 0.21 0.04 -9.09
CA ILE A 183 0.32 1.49 -8.82
C ILE A 183 -1.04 2.18 -9.01
N ALA A 184 -1.74 1.89 -10.10
CA ALA A 184 -3.03 2.49 -10.41
C ALA A 184 -4.09 2.18 -9.36
N ILE A 185 -4.19 0.91 -8.93
CA ILE A 185 -5.18 0.51 -7.93
C ILE A 185 -4.82 1.06 -6.54
N ASN A 186 -3.53 1.10 -6.20
CA ASN A 186 -3.07 1.73 -4.96
C ASN A 186 -3.42 3.23 -4.92
N PHE A 187 -3.22 3.94 -6.05
CA PHE A 187 -3.65 5.33 -6.22
C PHE A 187 -5.16 5.47 -5.99
N ILE A 188 -5.98 4.67 -6.67
CA ILE A 188 -7.44 4.73 -6.57
C ILE A 188 -7.90 4.47 -5.12
N GLY A 189 -7.41 3.40 -4.48
CA GLY A 189 -7.81 3.03 -3.13
C GLY A 189 -7.50 4.11 -2.09
N ASN A 190 -6.29 4.66 -2.13
CA ASN A 190 -5.88 5.71 -1.20
C ASN A 190 -6.53 7.06 -1.51
N LEU A 191 -6.76 7.40 -2.77
CA LEU A 191 -7.51 8.60 -3.14
C LEU A 191 -8.95 8.53 -2.63
N LEU A 192 -9.65 7.42 -2.86
CA LEU A 192 -11.01 7.21 -2.37
C LEU A 192 -11.09 7.26 -0.85
N ALA A 193 -10.10 6.70 -0.15
CA ALA A 193 -10.00 6.81 1.30
C ALA A 193 -9.84 8.27 1.74
N GLY A 194 -8.89 9.01 1.14
CA GLY A 194 -8.67 10.42 1.42
C GLY A 194 -9.91 11.28 1.19
N LEU A 195 -10.57 11.09 0.04
CA LEU A 195 -11.84 11.76 -0.30
C LEU A 195 -12.97 11.37 0.66
N GLY A 196 -13.02 10.11 1.12
CA GLY A 196 -13.99 9.66 2.12
C GLY A 196 -13.90 10.45 3.43
N PHE A 197 -12.70 10.83 3.85
CA PHE A 197 -12.50 11.70 5.02
C PHE A 197 -12.79 13.18 4.76
N LEU A 198 -12.79 13.62 3.50
CA LEU A 198 -13.17 14.98 3.08
C LEU A 198 -14.66 15.12 2.80
N SER A 199 -15.37 14.00 2.59
CA SER A 199 -16.77 13.94 2.21
C SER A 199 -17.70 14.45 3.32
N LYS A 200 -17.83 15.78 3.32
CA LYS A 200 -18.95 16.68 3.69
C LYS A 200 -18.41 17.94 4.37
N ARG A 201 -17.96 18.90 3.56
CA ARG A 201 -17.95 20.32 3.95
C ARG A 201 -19.06 21.12 3.25
N SER A 202 -19.90 20.45 2.45
CA SER A 202 -20.96 21.03 1.63
C SER A 202 -22.32 20.49 2.01
#